data_AF-A0A941W7Y0-F1
#
_entry.id   AF-A0A941W7Y0-F1
#
_cell.length_a   1.000
_cell.length_b   1.000
_cell.length_c   1.000
_cell.angle_alpha   90.00
_cell.angle_beta   90.00
_cell.angle_gamma   90.00
#
_symmetry.space_group_name_H-M   'P 1'
#
loop_
_entity.id
_entity.type
_entity.pdbx_description
1 polymer ?
#
loop_
_entity_poly.entity_id
_entity_poly.type
_entity_poly.pdbx_seq_one_letter_code
_entity_poly.pdbx_strand_id
1 'polypeptide(L)'
;MGLAGDDAVRAMGAAWRTVVRDHPGQYAATDRYPCAGDPELEAAVERVVHVLAQALAAFDLADDEKVHVARSLRSAFHGFAHLESGDGHPHPLDLDDTFDHLLDLLCAGIHALRSVTV
;
A
#
# COMPACT_ATOMS: atom_id res chain seq x y z
N MET A 1 -11.14 14.89 11.36
CA MET A 1 -12.10 14.11 10.54
C MET A 1 -11.37 12.88 10.05
N GLY A 2 -11.96 11.69 10.17
CA GLY A 2 -11.37 10.47 9.63
C GLY A 2 -11.62 10.42 8.11
N LEU A 3 -10.61 10.03 7.34
CA LEU A 3 -10.77 9.70 5.93
C LEU A 3 -11.33 8.27 5.82
N ALA A 4 -12.16 8.01 4.82
CA ALA A 4 -12.85 6.73 4.63
C ALA A 4 -12.94 6.40 3.14
N GLY A 5 -13.11 5.11 2.81
CA GLY A 5 -13.21 4.66 1.43
C GLY A 5 -11.97 5.02 0.61
N ASP A 6 -12.17 5.53 -0.61
CA ASP A 6 -11.08 5.91 -1.51
C ASP A 6 -10.16 6.99 -0.90
N ASP A 7 -10.71 7.94 -0.15
CA ASP A 7 -9.90 8.98 0.50
C ASP A 7 -8.90 8.38 1.51
N ALA A 8 -9.29 7.30 2.20
CA ALA A 8 -8.39 6.58 3.09
C ALA A 8 -7.27 5.89 2.30
N VAL A 9 -7.59 5.25 1.17
CA VAL A 9 -6.60 4.60 0.30
C VAL A 9 -5.60 5.62 -0.25
N ARG A 10 -6.08 6.75 -0.76
CA ARG A 10 -5.23 7.83 -1.27
C ARG A 10 -4.32 8.40 -0.18
N ALA A 11 -4.85 8.65 1.01
CA ALA A 11 -4.06 9.16 2.12
C ALA A 11 -3.00 8.16 2.59
N MET A 12 -3.31 6.87 2.64
CA MET A 12 -2.32 5.83 2.95
C MET A 12 -1.20 5.79 1.91
N GLY A 13 -1.54 5.83 0.61
CA GLY A 13 -0.55 5.87 -0.46
C GLY A 13 0.35 7.10 -0.37
N ALA A 14 -0.23 8.29 -0.18
CA ALA A 14 0.52 9.53 -0.04
C ALA A 14 1.46 9.52 1.19
N ALA A 15 0.98 9.00 2.33
CA ALA A 15 1.79 8.86 3.53
C ALA A 15 2.94 7.87 3.32
N TRP A 16 2.68 6.72 2.68
CA TRP A 16 3.69 5.73 2.37
C TRP A 16 4.79 6.33 1.49
N ARG A 17 4.42 6.95 0.36
CA ARG A 17 5.37 7.57 -0.58
C ARG A 17 6.18 8.68 0.08
N THR A 18 5.57 9.46 0.97
CA THR A 18 6.27 10.49 1.75
C THR A 18 7.33 9.90 2.68
N VAL A 19 7.01 8.83 3.41
CA VAL A 19 7.98 8.15 4.29
C VAL A 19 9.19 7.65 3.50
N VAL A 20 8.98 7.07 2.31
CA VAL A 20 10.08 6.60 1.47
C VAL A 20 10.97 7.76 1.00
N ARG A 21 10.36 8.86 0.54
CA ARG A 21 11.09 10.05 0.07
C ARG A 21 11.86 10.76 1.19
N ASP A 22 11.27 10.88 2.37
CA ASP A 22 11.87 11.60 3.50
C ASP A 22 12.96 10.76 4.21
N HIS A 23 12.86 9.43 4.13
CA HIS A 23 13.73 8.50 4.86
C HIS A 23 14.26 7.33 3.99
N PRO A 24 14.90 7.59 2.84
CA PRO A 24 15.23 6.55 1.86
C PRO A 24 16.18 5.48 2.42
N GLY A 25 17.17 5.88 3.24
CA GLY A 25 18.10 4.94 3.86
C GLY A 25 17.46 4.04 4.93
N GLN A 26 16.51 4.57 5.70
CA GLN A 26 15.76 3.77 6.69
C GLN A 26 14.83 2.80 5.96
N TYR A 27 14.14 3.27 4.92
CA TYR A 27 13.24 2.44 4.13
C TYR A 27 14.00 1.31 3.44
N ALA A 28 15.15 1.59 2.81
CA ALA A 28 16.00 0.58 2.20
C ALA A 28 16.51 -0.47 3.20
N ALA A 29 16.72 -0.10 4.47
CA ALA A 29 17.09 -1.07 5.51
C ALA A 29 15.98 -2.09 5.81
N THR A 30 14.71 -1.71 5.63
CA THR A 30 13.56 -2.61 5.85
C THR A 30 13.45 -3.71 4.78
N ASP A 31 14.07 -3.52 3.62
CA ASP A 31 14.01 -4.44 2.47
C ASP A 31 15.24 -5.37 2.38
N ARG A 32 16.20 -5.21 3.30
CA ARG A 32 17.51 -5.87 3.21
C ARG A 32 17.48 -7.36 3.54
N TYR A 33 16.50 -7.81 4.33
CA TYR A 33 16.41 -9.18 4.81
C TYR A 33 14.99 -9.72 4.69
N PRO A 34 14.80 -11.01 4.38
CA PRO A 34 13.50 -11.65 4.46
C PRO A 34 12.94 -11.52 5.88
N CYS A 35 11.67 -11.14 6.00
CA CYS A 35 11.01 -11.12 7.30
C CYS A 35 10.71 -12.51 7.85
N ALA A 36 10.53 -13.51 6.97
CA ALA A 36 10.12 -14.86 7.35
C ALA A 36 11.19 -15.56 8.21
N GLY A 37 10.77 -16.11 9.34
CA GLY A 37 11.65 -16.79 10.30
C GLY A 37 12.23 -15.87 11.37
N ASP A 38 11.92 -14.57 11.35
CA ASP A 38 12.24 -13.62 12.42
C ASP A 38 10.92 -13.12 13.07
N PRO A 39 10.62 -13.51 14.33
CA PRO A 39 9.37 -13.15 14.98
C PRO A 39 9.15 -11.64 15.17
N GLU A 40 10.22 -10.86 15.30
CA GLU A 40 10.11 -9.40 15.47
C GLU A 40 9.75 -8.73 14.15
N LEU A 41 10.39 -9.16 13.05
CA LEU A 41 10.08 -8.66 11.71
C LEU A 41 8.70 -9.11 11.24
N GLU A 42 8.29 -10.35 11.51
CA GLU A 42 6.95 -10.84 11.21
C GLU A 42 5.88 -9.99 11.92
N ALA A 43 6.04 -9.77 13.24
CA ALA A 43 5.13 -8.92 14.00
C ALA A 43 5.10 -7.46 13.50
N ALA A 44 6.24 -6.93 13.04
CA ALA A 44 6.28 -5.59 12.45
C ALA A 44 5.49 -5.50 11.14
N VAL A 45 5.64 -6.49 10.25
CA VAL A 45 4.86 -6.58 9.01
C VAL A 45 3.37 -6.75 9.31
N GLU A 46 3.01 -7.58 10.28
CA GLU A 46 1.62 -7.77 10.70
C GLU A 46 0.98 -6.47 11.20
N ARG A 47 1.70 -5.66 11.98
CA ARG A 47 1.21 -4.34 12.41
C ARG A 47 0.91 -3.42 11.22
N VAL A 48 1.76 -3.41 10.19
CA VAL A 48 1.53 -2.62 8.97
C VAL A 48 0.27 -3.11 8.25
N VAL A 49 0.15 -4.42 8.03
CA VAL A 49 -1.01 -5.01 7.36
C VAL A 49 -2.29 -4.74 8.15
N HIS A 50 -2.24 -4.82 9.49
CA HIS A 50 -3.38 -4.52 10.35
C HIS A 50 -3.85 -3.07 10.20
N VAL A 51 -2.93 -2.10 10.22
CA VAL A 51 -3.27 -0.68 10.03
C VAL A 51 -3.93 -0.44 8.66
N LEU A 52 -3.38 -1.03 7.60
CA LEU A 52 -3.97 -0.94 6.26
C LEU A 52 -5.37 -1.57 6.21
N ALA A 53 -5.55 -2.73 6.85
CA ALA A 53 -6.86 -3.40 6.91
C ALA A 53 -7.91 -2.60 7.69
N GLN A 54 -7.53 -1.92 8.77
CA GLN A 54 -8.45 -1.05 9.53
C GLN A 54 -8.93 0.14 8.71
N ALA A 55 -8.08 0.72 7.88
CA ALA A 55 -8.47 1.81 6.98
C ALA A 55 -9.49 1.34 5.90
N LEU A 56 -9.58 0.03 5.65
CA LEU A 56 -10.56 -0.55 4.75
C LEU A 56 -11.92 -0.79 5.39
N ALA A 57 -12.13 -0.43 6.66
CA ALA A 57 -13.38 -0.70 7.38
C ALA A 57 -14.63 -0.07 6.72
N ALA A 58 -14.46 0.99 5.93
CA ALA A 58 -15.54 1.62 5.18
C ALA A 58 -15.88 0.89 3.86
N PHE A 59 -15.04 -0.05 3.42
CA PHE A 59 -15.36 -0.95 2.32
C PHE A 59 -16.12 -2.17 2.87
N ASP A 60 -17.21 -2.51 2.19
CA ASP A 60 -18.05 -3.68 2.52
C ASP A 60 -17.36 -4.96 2.04
N LEU A 61 -16.32 -5.36 2.76
CA LEU A 61 -15.46 -6.52 2.48
C LEU A 61 -15.53 -7.51 3.64
N ALA A 62 -15.42 -8.80 3.33
CA ALA A 62 -15.15 -9.84 4.33
C ALA A 62 -13.79 -9.61 5.01
N ASP A 63 -13.60 -10.13 6.22
CA ASP A 63 -12.40 -9.85 7.02
C ASP A 63 -11.12 -10.45 6.42
N ASP A 64 -11.20 -11.63 5.81
CA ASP A 64 -10.12 -12.22 5.04
C ASP A 64 -9.79 -11.40 3.79
N GLU A 65 -10.82 -10.91 3.09
CA GLU A 65 -10.65 -10.05 1.92
C GLU A 65 -9.96 -8.72 2.27
N LYS A 66 -10.27 -8.12 3.44
CA LYS A 66 -9.54 -6.93 3.93
C LYS A 66 -8.05 -7.20 4.09
N VAL A 67 -7.66 -8.39 4.56
CA VAL A 67 -6.24 -8.77 4.69
C VAL A 67 -5.59 -8.94 3.32
N HIS A 68 -6.29 -9.56 2.36
CA HIS A 68 -5.81 -9.68 0.99
C HIS A 68 -5.61 -8.31 0.34
N VAL A 69 -6.59 -7.41 0.45
CA VAL A 69 -6.49 -6.04 -0.06
C VAL A 69 -5.38 -5.26 0.64
N ALA A 70 -5.25 -5.35 1.97
CA ALA A 70 -4.18 -4.68 2.71
C ALA A 70 -2.77 -5.13 2.27
N ARG A 71 -2.58 -6.42 2.03
CA ARG A 71 -1.33 -6.95 1.48
C ARG A 71 -1.09 -6.45 0.05
N SER A 72 -2.12 -6.38 -0.78
CA SER A 72 -2.04 -5.83 -2.14
C SER A 72 -1.65 -4.35 -2.16
N LEU A 73 -2.28 -3.53 -1.30
CA LEU A 73 -1.92 -2.12 -1.12
C LEU A 73 -0.46 -1.96 -0.71
N ARG A 74 -0.01 -2.72 0.32
CA ARG A 74 1.39 -2.72 0.76
C ARG A 74 2.34 -3.03 -0.40
N SER A 75 2.05 -4.09 -1.16
CA SER A 75 2.88 -4.49 -2.30
C SER A 75 2.93 -3.42 -3.39
N ALA A 76 1.79 -2.83 -3.75
CA ALA A 76 1.71 -1.79 -4.76
C ALA A 76 2.48 -0.53 -4.36
N PHE A 77 2.28 -0.05 -3.12
CA PHE A 77 2.97 1.14 -2.62
C PHE A 77 4.48 0.93 -2.50
N HIS A 78 4.89 -0.23 -1.97
CA HIS A 78 6.30 -0.60 -1.89
C HIS A 78 6.94 -0.68 -3.29
N GLY A 79 6.31 -1.40 -4.22
CA GLY A 79 6.82 -1.55 -5.58
C GLY A 79 6.95 -0.23 -6.32
N PHE A 80 5.93 0.63 -6.24
CA PHE A 80 6.00 1.96 -6.84
C PHE A 80 7.13 2.80 -6.24
N ALA A 81 7.20 2.89 -4.90
CA ALA A 81 8.21 3.72 -4.23
C ALA A 81 9.64 3.19 -4.44
N HIS A 82 9.81 1.87 -4.54
CA HIS A 82 11.08 1.24 -4.87
C HIS A 82 11.53 1.59 -6.30
N LEU A 83 10.61 1.50 -7.28
CA LEU A 83 10.88 1.85 -8.68
C LEU A 83 11.08 3.36 -8.90
N GLU A 84 10.43 4.21 -8.10
CA GLU A 84 10.64 5.66 -8.10
C GLU A 84 11.99 6.06 -7.49
N SER A 85 12.44 5.33 -6.47
CA SER A 85 13.72 5.62 -5.80
C SER A 85 14.95 5.13 -6.60
N GLY A 86 14.77 4.14 -7.47
CA GLY A 86 15.73 3.77 -8.51
C GLY A 86 15.34 4.40 -9.85
N ASP A 87 16.17 4.33 -10.88
CA ASP A 87 15.80 4.80 -12.23
C ASP A 87 14.76 3.87 -12.92
N GLY A 88 13.78 3.34 -12.17
CA GLY A 88 12.80 2.34 -12.60
C GLY A 88 11.70 2.86 -13.52
N HIS A 89 11.60 4.18 -13.67
CA HIS A 89 10.67 4.86 -14.58
C HIS A 89 11.42 5.72 -15.61
N PRO A 90 12.07 5.11 -16.63
CA PRO A 90 12.93 5.82 -17.57
C PRO A 90 12.19 6.71 -18.60
N HIS A 91 10.86 6.70 -18.61
CA HIS A 91 10.03 7.40 -19.59
C HIS A 91 9.57 8.78 -19.07
N PRO A 92 9.44 9.82 -19.90
CA PRO A 92 9.10 11.21 -19.49
C PRO A 92 7.70 11.46 -18.89
N LEU A 93 6.96 10.44 -18.45
CA LEU A 93 5.66 10.68 -17.80
C LEU A 93 5.86 11.20 -16.37
N ASP A 94 4.96 12.05 -15.90
CA ASP A 94 4.98 12.52 -14.52
C ASP A 94 4.69 11.35 -13.56
N LEU A 95 5.53 11.20 -12.54
CA LEU A 95 5.37 10.15 -11.53
C LEU A 95 4.24 10.47 -10.55
N ASP A 96 3.89 11.74 -10.37
CA ASP A 96 2.72 12.11 -9.58
C ASP A 96 1.44 11.65 -10.27
N ASP A 97 1.29 11.92 -11.57
CA ASP A 97 0.15 11.41 -12.37
C ASP A 97 0.12 9.87 -12.39
N THR A 98 1.29 9.23 -12.53
CA THR A 98 1.39 7.76 -12.53
C THR A 98 0.96 7.17 -11.18
N PHE A 99 1.31 7.84 -10.08
CA PHE A 99 0.91 7.42 -8.74
C PHE A 99 -0.60 7.60 -8.53
N ASP A 100 -1.17 8.71 -8.98
CA ASP A 100 -2.63 8.93 -8.90
C ASP A 100 -3.40 7.86 -9.70
N HIS A 101 -2.90 7.48 -10.89
CA HIS A 101 -3.45 6.36 -11.64
C HIS A 101 -3.33 5.02 -10.91
N LEU A 102 -2.23 4.77 -10.20
CA LEU A 102 -2.11 3.57 -9.36
C LEU A 102 -3.20 3.55 -8.27
N LEU A 103 -3.45 4.68 -7.62
CA LEU A 103 -4.49 4.79 -6.59
C LEU A 103 -5.88 4.55 -7.18
N ASP A 104 -6.16 5.11 -8.36
CA ASP A 104 -7.43 4.89 -9.08
C ASP A 104 -7.64 3.40 -9.41
N LEU A 105 -6.61 2.72 -9.89
CA LEU A 105 -6.65 1.28 -10.20
C LEU A 105 -6.92 0.44 -8.94
N LEU A 106 -6.25 0.78 -7.83
CA LEU A 106 -6.45 0.09 -6.56
C LEU A 106 -7.87 0.30 -6.02
N CYS A 107 -8.37 1.53 -5.98
CA CYS A 107 -9.73 1.85 -5.57
C CYS A 107 -10.77 1.13 -6.43
N ALA A 108 -10.63 1.16 -7.76
CA ALA A 108 -11.53 0.46 -8.67
C ALA A 108 -11.52 -1.07 -8.44
N GLY A 109 -10.34 -1.66 -8.23
CA GLY A 109 -10.20 -3.08 -7.89
C GLY A 109 -10.88 -3.44 -6.57
N ILE A 110 -10.70 -2.64 -5.52
CA ILE A 110 -11.36 -2.83 -4.23
C ILE A 110 -12.88 -2.78 -4.39
N HIS A 111 -13.40 -1.81 -5.15
CA HIS A 111 -14.82 -1.70 -5.43
C HIS A 111 -15.37 -2.92 -6.19
N ALA A 112 -14.62 -3.50 -7.12
CA ALA A 112 -15.03 -4.70 -7.83
C ALA A 112 -15.14 -5.93 -6.92
N LEU A 113 -14.25 -6.05 -5.92
CA LEU A 113 -14.24 -7.15 -4.95
C LEU A 113 -15.46 -7.14 -4.01
N ARG A 114 -16.10 -5.99 -3.81
CA ARG A 114 -17.34 -5.85 -3.00
C ARG A 114 -18.55 -6.59 -3.57
N SER A 115 -18.42 -7.17 -4.77
CA SER A 115 -19.54 -7.77 -5.51
C SER A 115 -19.55 -9.31 -5.50
N VAL A 116 -18.52 -9.95 -4.96
CA VAL A 116 -18.41 -11.42 -4.96
C VAL A 116 -18.97 -11.97 -3.65
N THR A 117 -20.29 -11.89 -3.49
CA THR A 117 -21.00 -12.78 -2.58
C THR A 117 -21.45 -13.98 -3.42
N VAL A 118 -20.82 -15.14 -3.21
CA VAL A 118 -21.33 -16.43 -3.72
C VAL A 118 -22.53 -16.86 -2.89
#